data_AF-X1KVY9-F1
#
_entry.id   AF-X1KVY9-F1
#
_cell.length_a   1.000
_cell.length_b   1.000
_cell.length_c   1.000
_cell.angle_alpha   90.00
_cell.angle_beta   90.00
_cell.angle_gamma   90.00
#
_symmetry.space_group_name_H-M   'P 1'
#
loop_
_entity.id
_entity.type
_entity.pdbx_description
1 polymer ?
#
loop_
_entity_poly.entity_id
_entity_poly.type
_entity_poly.pdbx_seq_one_letter_code
_entity_poly.pdbx_strand_id
1 'polypeptide(L)'
;MKKLLVIHPFLFAIFPILFLFAYNIDEVPATDLLLPILVVITGTLILFFLLRLITKNYNKSGIITAYLLILFFSYGHISQLISQIAYPTIGYVNRTLILGSLWVLLFIVGVFLVMKSRSNFLNFTKVLNVIAMTLIIISVINISIYEVKTINLIQDKNSEEVNGLNLSTSDNLPDIYYIIMDA
;
A
#
# COMPACT_ATOMS: atom_id res chain seq x y z
N MET A 1 8.97 20.90 26.66
CA MET A 1 9.36 19.71 25.85
C MET A 1 8.35 19.56 24.71
N LYS A 2 8.78 19.55 23.43
CA LYS A 2 7.86 19.35 22.29
C LYS A 2 7.17 17.99 22.42
N LYS A 3 5.84 17.98 22.43
CA LYS A 3 5.05 16.74 22.46
C LYS A 3 5.25 16.03 21.13
N LEU A 4 5.75 14.80 21.16
CA LEU A 4 5.94 14.03 19.93
C LEU A 4 4.58 13.62 19.37
N LEU A 5 4.34 13.91 18.09
CA LEU A 5 3.14 13.45 17.40
C LEU A 5 3.29 12.00 16.96
N VAL A 6 2.27 11.18 17.20
CA VAL A 6 2.23 9.77 16.83
C VAL A 6 1.56 9.66 15.45
N ILE A 7 2.35 9.84 14.39
CA ILE A 7 1.84 9.91 13.01
C ILE A 7 2.07 8.64 12.20
N HIS A 8 3.07 7.84 12.58
CA HIS A 8 3.43 6.61 11.86
C HIS A 8 2.28 5.64 11.57
N PRO A 9 1.26 5.43 12.43
CA PRO A 9 0.20 4.48 12.12
C PRO A 9 -0.56 4.89 10.86
N PHE A 10 -0.84 6.18 10.69
CA PHE A 10 -1.55 6.73 9.53
C PHE A 10 -0.70 6.65 8.26
N LEU A 11 0.60 6.94 8.38
CA LEU A 11 1.53 6.84 7.25
C LEU A 11 1.71 5.38 6.80
N PHE A 12 1.84 4.42 7.73
CA PHE A 12 1.86 3.00 7.40
C PHE A 12 0.53 2.50 6.81
N ALA A 13 -0.59 3.15 7.14
CA ALA A 13 -1.88 2.83 6.55
C ALA A 13 -2.00 3.32 5.10
N ILE A 14 -1.51 4.54 4.83
CA ILE A 14 -1.52 5.13 3.48
C ILE A 14 -0.51 4.46 2.56
N PHE A 15 0.67 4.09 3.08
CA PHE A 15 1.80 3.62 2.28
C PHE A 15 1.45 2.48 1.29
N PRO A 16 0.77 1.38 1.69
CA PRO A 16 0.44 0.29 0.77
C PRO A 16 -0.46 0.74 -0.38
N ILE A 17 -1.36 1.71 -0.15
CA ILE A 17 -2.24 2.26 -1.18
C ILE A 17 -1.42 3.02 -2.21
N LEU A 18 -0.52 3.91 -1.75
CA LEU A 18 0.36 4.66 -2.66
C LEU A 18 1.34 3.75 -3.41
N PHE A 19 1.86 2.73 -2.74
CA PHE A 19 2.76 1.75 -3.35
C PHE A 19 2.04 0.96 -4.46
N LEU A 20 0.83 0.47 -4.18
CA LEU A 20 0.04 -0.27 -5.16
C LEU A 20 -0.37 0.63 -6.34
N PHE A 21 -0.74 1.88 -6.06
CA PHE A 21 -1.04 2.86 -7.10
C PHE A 21 0.18 3.13 -7.99
N ALA A 22 1.34 3.40 -7.39
CA ALA A 22 2.57 3.64 -8.15
C ALA A 22 2.95 2.44 -9.05
N TYR A 23 2.59 1.23 -8.64
CA TYR A 23 2.82 0.02 -9.43
C TYR A 23 1.82 -0.15 -10.60
N ASN A 24 0.59 0.37 -10.47
CA ASN A 24 -0.48 0.24 -11.47
C ASN A 24 -0.93 1.61 -12.01
N ILE A 25 -0.01 2.57 -12.07
CA ILE A 25 -0.33 3.97 -12.36
C ILE A 25 -0.80 4.18 -13.81
N ASP A 26 -0.44 3.26 -14.72
CA ASP A 26 -0.96 3.20 -16.09
C ASP A 26 -2.45 2.79 -16.15
N GLU A 27 -2.93 2.03 -15.16
CA GLU A 27 -4.24 1.35 -15.21
C GLU A 27 -5.30 2.01 -14.32
N VAL A 28 -4.87 2.74 -13.28
CA VAL A 28 -5.78 3.29 -12.25
C VAL A 28 -5.68 4.81 -12.23
N PRO A 29 -6.78 5.55 -12.39
CA PRO A 29 -6.75 7.01 -12.28
C PRO A 29 -6.51 7.45 -10.84
N ALA A 30 -5.78 8.54 -10.63
CA ALA A 30 -5.46 9.06 -9.31
C ALA A 30 -6.69 9.44 -8.46
N THR A 31 -7.83 9.73 -9.10
CA THR A 31 -9.11 10.00 -8.43
C THR A 31 -9.59 8.82 -7.58
N ASP A 32 -9.24 7.59 -7.96
CA ASP A 32 -9.68 6.37 -7.28
C ASP A 32 -8.92 6.14 -5.97
N LEU A 33 -7.88 6.93 -5.67
CA LEU A 33 -7.15 6.87 -4.40
C LEU A 33 -7.93 7.45 -3.22
N LEU A 34 -8.86 8.37 -3.48
CA LEU A 34 -9.56 9.09 -2.42
C LEU A 34 -10.33 8.14 -1.50
N LEU A 35 -11.08 7.21 -2.07
CA LEU A 35 -11.93 6.30 -1.30
C LEU A 35 -11.10 5.31 -0.44
N PRO A 36 -10.11 4.57 -0.98
CA PRO A 36 -9.26 3.68 -0.18
C PRO A 36 -8.50 4.43 0.93
N ILE A 37 -7.94 5.61 0.64
CA ILE A 37 -7.24 6.41 1.64
C ILE A 37 -8.19 6.83 2.76
N LEU A 38 -9.39 7.30 2.42
CA LEU A 38 -10.39 7.72 3.41
C LEU A 38 -10.82 6.55 4.30
N VAL A 39 -11.10 5.39 3.71
CA VAL A 39 -11.50 4.17 4.44
C VAL A 39 -10.39 3.77 5.41
N VAL A 40 -9.15 3.67 4.94
CA VAL A 40 -8.02 3.19 5.75
C VAL A 40 -7.63 4.20 6.82
N ILE A 41 -7.67 5.51 6.54
CA ILE A 41 -7.44 6.55 7.56
C ILE A 41 -8.53 6.52 8.63
N THR A 42 -9.80 6.41 8.24
CA THR A 42 -10.92 6.35 9.19
C THR A 42 -10.83 5.10 10.07
N GLY A 43 -10.58 3.94 9.47
CA GLY A 43 -10.36 2.69 10.20
C GLY A 43 -9.17 2.77 11.15
N THR A 44 -8.06 3.37 10.71
CA THR A 44 -6.87 3.60 11.54
C THR A 44 -7.15 4.53 12.71
N LEU A 45 -7.92 5.60 12.48
CA LEU A 45 -8.37 6.55 13.52
C LEU A 45 -9.17 5.82 14.59
N ILE A 46 -10.18 5.06 14.18
CA ILE A 46 -11.05 4.29 15.09
C ILE A 46 -10.20 3.30 15.89
N LEU A 47 -9.38 2.50 15.21
CA LEU A 47 -8.51 1.50 15.84
C LEU A 47 -7.53 2.14 16.85
N PHE A 48 -6.87 3.24 16.46
CA PHE A 48 -5.95 3.97 17.31
C PHE A 48 -6.63 4.49 18.58
N PHE A 49 -7.83 5.07 18.45
CA PHE A 49 -8.56 5.59 19.60
C PHE A 49 -9.12 4.48 20.50
N LEU A 50 -9.63 3.38 19.95
CA LEU A 50 -10.02 2.20 20.73
C LEU A 50 -8.85 1.66 21.55
N LEU A 51 -7.68 1.48 20.91
CA LEU A 51 -6.47 1.06 21.60
C LEU A 51 -6.02 2.10 22.63
N ARG A 52 -6.20 3.40 22.38
CA ARG A 52 -5.90 4.46 23.35
C ARG A 52 -6.77 4.37 24.60
N LEU A 53 -8.03 3.95 24.50
CA LEU A 53 -8.87 3.72 25.68
C LEU A 53 -8.31 2.59 26.56
N ILE A 54 -7.73 1.56 25.94
CA ILE A 54 -7.16 0.39 26.63
C ILE A 54 -5.76 0.70 27.19
N THR A 55 -4.85 1.21 26.36
CA THR A 55 -3.44 1.45 26.75
C THR A 55 -3.24 2.72 27.58
N LYS A 56 -4.17 3.69 27.45
CA LYS A 56 -4.09 5.05 28.00
C LYS A 56 -2.79 5.78 27.62
N ASN A 57 -2.10 5.35 26.56
CA ASN A 57 -0.81 5.89 26.14
C ASN A 57 -0.74 5.99 24.61
N TYR A 58 -0.56 7.21 24.11
CA TYR A 58 -0.52 7.50 22.67
C TYR A 58 0.57 6.71 21.92
N ASN A 59 1.76 6.57 22.50
CA ASN A 59 2.87 5.88 21.83
C ASN A 59 2.59 4.38 21.72
N LYS A 60 2.10 3.75 22.82
CA LYS A 60 1.73 2.34 22.81
C LYS A 60 0.60 2.06 21.82
N SER A 61 -0.45 2.89 21.83
CA SER A 61 -1.54 2.77 20.87
C SER A 61 -1.04 2.87 19.44
N GLY A 62 -0.19 3.87 19.14
CA GLY A 62 0.38 4.02 17.80
C GLY A 62 1.17 2.81 17.36
N ILE A 63 2.04 2.31 18.23
CA ILE A 63 2.86 1.13 17.92
C ILE A 63 1.98 -0.08 17.65
N ILE A 64 0.97 -0.34 18.48
CA ILE A 64 0.08 -1.49 18.30
C ILE A 64 -0.76 -1.32 17.01
N THR A 65 -1.29 -0.12 16.74
CA THR A 65 -2.02 0.16 15.50
C THR A 65 -1.15 -0.05 14.28
N ALA A 66 0.06 0.52 14.26
CA ALA A 66 0.99 0.36 13.14
C ALA A 66 1.43 -1.09 12.97
N TYR A 67 1.70 -1.79 14.07
CA TYR A 67 2.05 -3.21 14.04
C TYR A 67 0.94 -4.07 13.42
N LEU A 68 -0.31 -3.83 13.82
CA LEU A 68 -1.48 -4.49 13.23
C LEU A 68 -1.58 -4.21 11.72
N LEU A 69 -1.47 -2.94 11.32
CA LEU A 69 -1.54 -2.55 9.91
C LEU A 69 -0.43 -3.21 9.08
N ILE A 70 0.79 -3.23 9.58
CA ILE A 70 1.92 -3.88 8.91
C ILE A 70 1.64 -5.38 8.73
N LEU A 71 1.19 -6.08 9.76
CA LEU A 71 0.84 -7.50 9.66
C LEU A 71 -0.31 -7.73 8.66
N PHE A 72 -1.35 -6.89 8.70
CA PHE A 72 -2.51 -7.00 7.82
C PHE A 72 -2.12 -6.83 6.35
N PHE A 73 -1.44 -5.73 6.01
CA PHE A 73 -1.06 -5.45 4.62
C PHE A 73 0.05 -6.37 4.09
N SER A 74 0.94 -6.89 4.95
CA SER A 74 1.99 -7.82 4.51
C SER A 74 1.52 -9.25 4.31
N TYR A 75 0.38 -9.66 4.88
CA TYR A 75 -0.10 -11.05 4.83
C TYR A 75 -0.19 -11.60 3.40
N GLY A 76 -0.82 -10.85 2.49
CA GLY A 76 -0.99 -11.26 1.09
C GLY A 76 0.34 -11.47 0.38
N HIS A 77 1.28 -10.53 0.55
CA HIS A 77 2.61 -10.62 -0.05
C HIS A 77 3.40 -11.82 0.47
N ILE A 78 3.40 -12.08 1.78
CA ILE A 78 4.10 -13.24 2.33
C ILE A 78 3.40 -14.54 1.91
N SER A 79 2.07 -14.58 1.86
CA SER A 79 1.33 -15.74 1.38
C SER A 79 1.69 -16.10 -0.06
N GLN A 80 1.83 -15.08 -0.92
CA GLN A 80 2.28 -15.24 -2.30
C GLN A 80 3.73 -15.74 -2.38
N LEU A 81 4.67 -15.13 -1.65
CA LEU A 81 6.07 -15.58 -1.62
C LEU A 81 6.19 -17.03 -1.15
N ILE A 82 5.48 -17.40 -0.09
CA ILE A 82 5.46 -18.79 0.40
C ILE A 82 4.86 -19.71 -0.66
N SER A 83 3.82 -19.30 -1.38
CA SER A 83 3.24 -20.14 -2.45
C SER A 83 4.18 -20.37 -3.63
N GLN A 84 5.12 -19.46 -3.89
CA GLN A 84 6.13 -19.61 -4.94
C GLN A 84 7.29 -20.52 -4.51
N ILE A 85 7.65 -20.50 -3.22
CA ILE A 85 8.79 -21.28 -2.69
C ILE A 85 8.35 -22.69 -2.27
N ALA A 86 7.18 -22.80 -1.64
CA ALA A 86 6.59 -24.07 -1.28
C ALA A 86 5.88 -24.65 -2.51
N TYR A 87 6.62 -25.47 -3.27
CA TYR A 87 6.09 -26.43 -4.24
C TYR A 87 4.82 -27.14 -3.69
N PRO A 88 3.93 -27.70 -4.55
CA PRO A 88 2.54 -28.04 -4.23
C PRO A 88 2.34 -29.20 -3.24
N THR A 89 3.36 -29.54 -2.45
CA THR A 89 3.36 -30.57 -1.40
C THR A 89 2.40 -30.24 -0.25
N ILE A 90 2.06 -28.97 -0.04
CA ILE A 90 1.12 -28.51 0.98
C ILE A 90 -0.09 -27.90 0.27
N GLY A 91 -1.24 -28.56 0.33
CA GLY A 91 -2.48 -28.07 -0.27
C GLY A 91 -2.87 -26.66 0.20
N TYR A 92 -3.56 -25.90 -0.66
CA TYR A 92 -3.93 -24.48 -0.43
C TYR A 92 -4.61 -24.21 0.92
N VAL A 93 -5.52 -25.10 1.35
CA VAL A 93 -6.25 -24.97 2.62
C VAL A 93 -5.29 -25.06 3.81
N ASN A 94 -4.38 -26.03 3.80
CA ASN A 94 -3.43 -26.24 4.89
C ASN A 94 -2.45 -25.07 4.99
N ARG A 95 -1.99 -24.53 3.86
CA ARG A 95 -1.10 -23.36 3.85
C ARG A 95 -1.75 -22.14 4.49
N THR A 96 -3.00 -21.85 4.11
CA THR A 96 -3.75 -20.69 4.62
C THR A 96 -3.98 -20.80 6.13
N LEU A 97 -4.33 -21.99 6.63
CA LEU A 97 -4.52 -22.23 8.06
C LEU A 97 -3.22 -22.08 8.86
N ILE A 98 -2.11 -22.65 8.37
CA ILE A 98 -0.81 -22.57 9.03
C ILE A 98 -0.33 -21.11 9.08
N LEU A 99 -0.37 -20.41 7.94
CA LEU A 99 0.09 -19.03 7.85
C LEU A 99 -0.80 -18.09 8.66
N GLY A 100 -2.12 -18.25 8.60
CA GLY A 100 -3.07 -17.49 9.40
C GLY A 100 -2.83 -17.69 10.90
N SER A 101 -2.62 -18.94 11.34
CA SER A 101 -2.31 -19.24 12.75
C SER A 101 -1.01 -18.58 13.20
N LEU A 102 0.02 -18.60 12.36
CA LEU A 102 1.29 -17.91 12.62
C LEU A 102 1.10 -16.39 12.72
N TRP A 103 0.30 -15.79 11.84
CA TRP A 103 0.00 -14.36 11.87
C TRP A 103 -0.73 -13.95 13.14
N VAL A 104 -1.72 -14.73 13.56
CA VAL A 104 -2.44 -14.52 14.82
C VAL A 104 -1.48 -14.64 16.01
N LEU A 105 -0.61 -15.66 16.02
CA LEU A 105 0.39 -15.83 17.07
C LEU A 105 1.34 -14.62 17.15
N LEU A 106 1.87 -14.18 16.01
CA LEU A 106 2.73 -12.99 15.93
C LEU A 106 2.01 -11.75 16.47
N PHE A 107 0.76 -11.53 16.05
CA PHE A 107 -0.05 -10.43 16.53
C PHE A 107 -0.19 -10.44 18.05
N ILE A 108 -0.61 -11.58 18.64
CA ILE A 108 -0.79 -11.73 20.08
C ILE A 108 0.52 -11.47 20.83
N VAL A 109 1.62 -12.07 20.37
CA VAL A 109 2.94 -11.91 21.01
C VAL A 109 3.40 -10.46 20.96
N GLY A 110 3.32 -9.81 19.79
CA GLY A 110 3.73 -8.41 19.65
C GLY A 110 2.91 -7.46 20.52
N VAL A 111 1.58 -7.62 20.53
CA VAL A 111 0.70 -6.83 21.42
C VAL A 111 1.03 -7.08 22.88
N PHE A 112 1.20 -8.33 23.29
CA PHE A 112 1.54 -8.70 24.66
C PHE A 112 2.85 -8.04 25.12
N LEU A 113 3.90 -8.06 24.28
CA LEU A 113 5.19 -7.43 24.60
C LEU A 113 5.07 -5.92 24.80
N VAL A 114 4.32 -5.22 23.94
CA VAL A 114 4.10 -3.77 24.06
C VAL A 114 3.28 -3.43 25.31
N MET A 115 2.25 -4.23 25.60
CA MET A 115 1.41 -4.05 26.78
C MET A 115 2.18 -4.27 28.07
N LYS A 116 2.96 -5.35 28.16
CA LYS A 116 3.78 -5.72 29.32
C LYS A 116 4.93 -4.73 29.58
N SER A 117 5.45 -4.09 28.55
CA SER A 117 6.55 -3.13 28.67
C SER A 117 6.15 -1.90 29.51
N ARG A 118 7.03 -1.48 30.43
CA ARG A 118 6.86 -0.23 31.20
C ARG A 118 7.46 0.99 30.50
N SER A 119 8.05 0.82 29.31
CA SER A 119 8.66 1.91 28.55
C SER A 119 7.60 2.88 28.02
N ASN A 120 8.00 4.15 27.88
CA ASN A 120 7.18 5.19 27.25
C ASN A 120 7.26 5.15 25.70
N PHE A 121 8.15 4.34 25.14
CA PHE A 121 8.38 4.16 23.70
C PHE A 121 8.65 5.43 22.88
N LEU A 122 9.06 6.54 23.50
CA LEU A 122 9.25 7.82 22.79
C LEU A 122 10.24 7.71 21.62
N ASN A 123 11.40 7.10 21.84
CA ASN A 123 12.42 6.95 20.80
C ASN A 123 11.98 5.97 19.70
N PHE A 124 11.27 4.90 20.07
CA PHE A 124 10.76 3.95 19.10
C PHE A 124 9.70 4.59 18.20
N THR A 125 8.79 5.39 18.76
CA THR A 125 7.83 6.19 17.98
C THR A 125 8.52 7.17 17.03
N LYS A 126 9.63 7.81 17.44
CA LYS A 126 10.42 8.68 16.54
C LYS A 126 10.95 7.89 15.34
N VAL A 127 11.57 6.74 15.60
CA VAL A 127 12.11 5.87 14.55
C VAL A 127 11.01 5.43 13.59
N LEU A 128 9.87 4.97 14.11
CA LEU A 128 8.72 4.58 13.28
C LEU A 128 8.16 5.74 12.45
N ASN A 129 8.09 6.95 13.00
CA ASN A 129 7.67 8.13 12.25
C ASN A 129 8.63 8.42 11.08
N VAL A 130 9.95 8.32 11.30
CA VAL A 130 10.95 8.51 10.25
C VAL A 130 10.83 7.43 9.18
N ILE A 131 10.75 6.15 9.56
CA ILE A 131 10.61 5.04 8.61
C ILE A 131 9.34 5.24 7.75
N ALA A 132 8.20 5.48 8.39
CA ALA A 132 6.94 5.63 7.67
C ALA A 132 6.94 6.87 6.75
N MET A 133 7.56 7.97 7.18
CA MET A 133 7.72 9.16 6.34
C MET A 133 8.61 8.87 5.13
N THR A 134 9.74 8.19 5.33
CA THR A 134 10.64 7.80 4.22
C THR A 134 9.92 6.93 3.21
N LEU A 135 9.12 5.96 3.66
CA LEU A 135 8.33 5.11 2.76
C LEU A 135 7.33 5.91 1.93
N ILE A 136 6.62 6.86 2.54
CA ILE A 136 5.70 7.74 1.81
C ILE A 136 6.45 8.60 0.80
N ILE A 137 7.59 9.17 1.16
CA ILE A 137 8.42 9.98 0.27
C ILE A 137 8.85 9.15 -0.96
N ILE A 138 9.30 7.91 -0.75
CA ILE A 138 9.70 7.02 -1.85
C ILE A 138 8.50 6.77 -2.79
N SER A 139 7.32 6.46 -2.26
CA SER A 139 6.12 6.25 -3.09
C SER A 139 5.75 7.50 -3.89
N VAL A 140 5.78 8.69 -3.26
CA VAL A 140 5.47 9.95 -3.93
C VAL A 140 6.50 10.29 -5.02
N ILE A 141 7.78 10.03 -4.78
CA ILE A 141 8.84 10.20 -5.79
C ILE A 141 8.57 9.31 -7.00
N ASN A 142 8.25 8.03 -6.79
CA ASN A 142 7.97 7.10 -7.89
C ASN A 142 6.78 7.57 -8.74
N ILE A 143 5.69 8.02 -8.09
CA ILE A 143 4.53 8.61 -8.76
C ILE A 143 4.93 9.86 -9.56
N SER A 144 5.71 10.76 -8.95
CA SER A 144 6.13 12.02 -9.58
C SER A 144 7.03 11.80 -10.81
N ILE A 145 7.96 10.85 -10.73
CA ILE A 145 8.85 10.49 -11.85
C ILE A 145 8.02 9.97 -13.02
N TYR A 146 7.02 9.14 -12.75
CA TYR A 146 6.13 8.61 -13.78
C TYR A 146 5.35 9.73 -14.49
N GLU A 147 4.69 10.62 -13.74
CA GLU A 147 3.92 11.74 -14.31
C GLU A 147 4.77 12.64 -15.23
N VAL A 148 5.99 12.97 -14.82
CA VAL A 148 6.92 13.77 -15.64
C VAL A 148 7.29 13.04 -16.93
N LYS A 149 7.54 11.73 -16.86
CA LYS A 149 7.88 10.92 -18.04
C LYS A 149 6.70 10.87 -19.02
N THR A 150 5.48 10.69 -18.52
CA THR A 150 4.27 10.60 -19.35
C THR A 150 3.96 11.90 -20.06
N ILE A 151 4.10 13.06 -19.39
CA ILE A 151 3.91 14.37 -20.02
C ILE A 151 4.88 14.58 -21.19
N ASN A 152 6.17 14.22 -21.00
CA ASN A 152 7.16 14.35 -22.06
C ASN A 152 6.83 13.45 -23.27
N LEU A 153 6.38 12.21 -23.03
CA LEU A 153 5.99 11.28 -24.11
C LEU A 153 4.78 11.78 -24.91
N ILE A 154 3.79 12.40 -24.25
CA ILE A 154 2.63 12.99 -24.92
C ILE A 154 3.05 14.21 -25.76
N GLN A 155 3.96 15.04 -25.24
CA GLN A 155 4.46 16.21 -25.96
C GLN A 155 5.29 15.83 -27.20
N ASP A 156 6.08 14.77 -27.13
CA ASP A 156 6.83 14.23 -28.27
C ASP A 156 5.89 13.63 -29.33
N LYS A 157 4.89 12.83 -28.92
CA LYS A 157 3.89 12.27 -29.86
C LYS A 157 3.06 13.33 -30.58
N ASN A 158 2.61 14.36 -29.88
CA ASN A 158 1.85 15.46 -30.49
C ASN A 158 2.68 16.28 -31.50
N SER A 159 4.01 16.21 -31.41
CA SER A 159 4.93 16.85 -32.35
C SER A 159 5.15 16.01 -33.63
N GLU A 160 4.97 14.68 -33.55
CA GLU A 160 5.11 13.75 -34.67
C GLU A 160 3.78 13.49 -35.42
N GLU A 161 2.63 13.50 -34.73
CA GLU A 161 1.31 13.22 -35.34
C GLU A 161 0.77 14.34 -36.26
N VAL A 162 1.30 15.56 -36.21
CA VAL A 162 0.88 16.66 -37.11
C VAL A 162 1.30 16.42 -38.58
N ASN A 163 2.22 15.47 -38.85
CA ASN A 163 2.74 15.21 -40.20
C ASN A 163 2.37 13.84 -40.81
N GLY A 164 1.50 13.06 -40.16
CA GLY A 164 1.17 11.71 -40.62
C GLY A 164 -0.33 11.45 -40.65
N LEU A 165 -0.84 11.17 -41.86
CA LEU A 165 -2.14 10.54 -42.16
C LEU A 165 -3.36 11.44 -42.32
N ASN A 166 -3.43 12.10 -43.49
CA ASN A 166 -4.72 12.32 -44.17
C ASN A 166 -5.26 10.95 -44.62
N LEU A 167 -5.94 10.24 -43.71
CA LEU A 167 -6.79 9.12 -44.08
C LEU A 167 -8.05 9.69 -44.71
N SER A 168 -8.12 9.64 -46.04
CA SER A 168 -9.35 9.85 -46.79
C SER A 168 -10.44 8.97 -46.17
N THR A 169 -11.44 9.59 -45.57
CA THR A 169 -12.61 8.92 -44.97
C THR A 169 -13.39 8.20 -46.08
N SER A 170 -13.13 6.90 -46.24
CA SER A 170 -13.95 6.01 -47.05
C SER A 170 -15.02 5.42 -46.14
N ASP A 171 -16.21 6.03 -46.15
CA ASP A 171 -17.36 5.80 -45.26
C ASP A 171 -17.97 4.37 -45.28
N ASN A 172 -17.34 3.38 -45.90
CA ASN A 172 -17.98 2.09 -46.18
C ASN A 172 -17.02 0.89 -46.22
N LEU A 173 -16.00 0.87 -45.35
CA LEU A 173 -15.17 -0.32 -45.16
C LEU A 173 -15.71 -1.15 -43.98
N PRO A 174 -15.71 -2.49 -44.08
CA PRO A 174 -16.16 -3.35 -43.00
C PRO A 174 -15.25 -3.23 -41.77
N ASP A 175 -15.84 -3.32 -40.59
CA ASP A 175 -15.11 -3.33 -39.33
C ASP A 175 -14.21 -4.58 -39.23
N ILE A 176 -12.93 -4.39 -38.95
CA ILE A 176 -11.97 -5.47 -38.69
C ILE A 176 -11.65 -5.48 -37.20
N TYR A 177 -12.13 -6.51 -36.49
CA TYR A 177 -11.78 -6.75 -35.09
C TYR A 177 -10.58 -7.69 -35.01
N TYR A 178 -9.44 -7.19 -34.55
CA TYR A 178 -8.26 -8.00 -34.28
C TYR A 178 -8.25 -8.40 -32.81
N ILE A 179 -8.61 -9.65 -32.52
CA ILE A 179 -8.56 -10.20 -31.16
C ILE A 179 -7.21 -10.88 -30.97
N ILE A 180 -6.33 -10.23 -30.23
CA ILE A 180 -5.06 -10.83 -29.82
C ILE A 180 -5.32 -11.54 -28.50
N MET A 181 -5.15 -12.86 -28.51
CA MET A 181 -5.12 -13.66 -27.29
C MET A 181 -3.70 -13.62 -26.74
N ASP A 182 -3.54 -13.10 -25.53
CA ASP A 182 -2.29 -13.29 -24.79
C ASP A 182 -2.06 -14.78 -24.55
N ALA A 183 -0.82 -15.23 -24.78
CA ALA A 183 -0.36 -16.61 -24.58
C ALA A 183 0.21 -16.82 -23.18
#